data_AF-A0A925YSS6-F1
#
_entry.id   AF-A0A925YSS6-F1
#
_cell.length_a   1.000
_cell.length_b   1.000
_cell.length_c   1.000
_cell.angle_alpha   90.00
_cell.angle_beta   90.00
_cell.angle_gamma   90.00
#
_symmetry.space_group_name_H-M   'P 1'
#
loop_
_entity.id
_entity.type
_entity.pdbx_description
1 polymer ?
#
loop_
_entity_poly.entity_id
_entity_poly.type
_entity_poly.pdbx_seq_one_letter_code
_entity_poly.pdbx_strand_id
1 'polypeptide(L)'
;VLGAQNFFHPSTEEETTAIRQPAALLAHIAKLPHDFEGTPFSVVVDACSGLPPAPDTPSPWIATAVEASEIEAAKTRLTELGLAPAALTLAAPVQFGVVAASLAAGETALVLLPGESNAHLAWVTAEGTQALAIVPAGYAQIFEAVQLGLGLKFKAAAGKLFYNENYDFSEASPKVAATLAPAIQSFLTDAPATHLHIAGLIPSQAWLVNNLAASLNLAPWSPAGAALASRLSLDTGAVAITAATAGTLPLASAGTNDAPWVQASLQAQAAKVKAPSPAPAAAKPAITVVAPAKPTNTPAAKPTPVVIESVKAQTAPKPQPTPKPVPATAAPAPASAPQSAPGKKKTGPVIIATTVAVVAAVVGLAAYFKRPSSRPPVNEQPEASAPAVTPPAPTPAPVAVAPTPPPAPVIISVDKFAADQRRFGNDRYRFEVADKGFIQALSTTGDEVLVESAAGISLQGSYVGTDGRRKWFNVGGVDDAGYVATVKKSVQAGVTVFDVKVTHPRFELTQTFSCLPGSIKVSAKFTPINLRDPRGVIAAVHSVRLSPVALNPSQRMQAAADSFTYAMKAGKLAVSFDTTFWVRDGIDGRQTIIAGENGAAFHFTESNEPNRNTLSYEVSVP
;
A
#
# COMPACT_ATOMS: atom_id res chain seq x y z
N VAL A 1 7.04 5.69 10.84
CA VAL A 1 6.05 6.68 10.33
C VAL A 1 6.84 7.82 9.72
N LEU A 2 6.61 8.14 8.44
CA LEU A 2 7.59 8.88 7.61
C LEU A 2 6.97 10.06 6.82
N GLY A 3 5.76 10.51 7.22
CA GLY A 3 5.02 11.58 6.55
C GLY A 3 4.56 12.75 7.46
N ALA A 4 4.74 12.66 8.78
CA ALA A 4 4.23 13.65 9.73
C ALA A 4 5.23 14.80 9.98
N GLN A 5 4.72 15.92 10.51
CA GLN A 5 5.56 16.91 11.16
C GLN A 5 6.29 16.21 12.31
N ASN A 6 7.59 15.96 12.12
CA ASN A 6 8.42 15.37 13.15
C ASN A 6 9.15 16.51 13.85
N PHE A 7 9.02 16.53 15.17
CA PHE A 7 9.82 17.38 16.02
C PHE A 7 11.14 16.66 16.35
N PHE A 8 12.27 17.36 16.29
CA PHE A 8 13.57 16.88 16.74
C PHE A 8 14.19 17.90 17.69
N HIS A 9 14.77 17.44 18.79
CA HIS A 9 15.46 18.27 19.77
C HIS A 9 16.76 17.60 20.23
N PRO A 10 17.93 18.05 19.75
CA PRO A 10 19.19 17.71 20.36
C PRO A 10 19.34 18.48 21.69
N SER A 11 19.78 17.80 22.74
CA SER A 11 20.02 18.42 24.03
C SER A 11 21.15 19.44 23.98
N THR A 12 20.96 20.57 24.66
CA THR A 12 22.06 21.48 25.00
C THR A 12 22.96 20.88 26.10
N GLU A 13 24.14 21.46 26.32
CA GLU A 13 25.06 21.06 27.40
C GLU A 13 24.40 21.20 28.79
N GLU A 14 23.62 22.27 28.98
CA GLU A 14 22.85 22.51 30.21
C GLU A 14 21.78 21.44 30.42
N GLU A 15 20.99 21.15 29.38
CA GLU A 15 19.95 20.11 29.41
C GLU A 15 20.54 18.71 29.65
N THR A 16 21.67 18.40 29.01
CA THR A 16 22.41 17.14 29.20
C THR A 16 22.80 16.94 30.67
N THR A 17 23.22 18.03 31.32
CA THR A 17 23.67 17.99 32.71
C THR A 17 22.49 17.96 33.68
N ALA A 18 21.41 18.71 33.40
CA ALA A 18 20.30 18.94 34.31
C ALA A 18 19.14 17.94 34.18
N ILE A 19 18.89 17.40 32.99
CA ILE A 19 17.70 16.59 32.68
C ILE A 19 18.14 15.17 32.30
N ARG A 20 18.18 14.27 33.29
CA ARG A 20 18.66 12.89 33.09
C ARG A 20 17.64 11.82 33.45
N GLN A 21 16.75 12.16 34.39
CA GLN A 21 15.75 11.21 34.86
C GLN A 21 14.69 11.00 33.78
N PRO A 22 14.29 9.76 33.49
CA PRO A 22 13.31 9.45 32.46
C PRO A 22 12.04 10.30 32.50
N ALA A 23 11.46 10.48 33.69
CA ALA A 23 10.27 11.29 33.87
C ALA A 23 10.53 12.78 33.59
N ALA A 24 11.72 13.30 33.92
CA ALA A 24 12.09 14.68 33.66
C ALA A 24 12.32 14.93 32.16
N LEU A 25 12.97 13.99 31.46
CA LEU A 25 13.15 14.03 30.00
C LEU A 25 11.80 14.11 29.28
N LEU A 26 10.87 13.21 29.61
CA LEU A 26 9.53 13.20 29.00
C LEU A 26 8.74 14.47 29.33
N ALA A 27 8.84 14.97 30.58
CA ALA A 27 8.17 16.20 30.99
C ALA A 27 8.76 17.44 30.31
N HIS A 28 10.06 17.44 30.00
CA HIS A 28 10.71 18.51 29.24
C HIS A 28 10.23 18.51 27.80
N ILE A 29 10.23 17.35 27.14
CA ILE A 29 9.85 17.23 25.73
C ILE A 29 8.39 17.63 25.50
N ALA A 30 7.50 17.27 26.41
CA ALA A 30 6.10 17.67 26.35
C ALA A 30 5.88 19.20 26.48
N LYS A 31 6.91 19.98 26.85
CA LYS A 31 6.87 21.44 26.92
C LYS A 31 7.54 22.12 25.73
N LEU A 32 8.24 21.37 24.88
CA LEU A 32 8.91 21.93 23.73
C LEU A 32 7.87 22.40 22.69
N PRO A 33 8.15 23.46 21.92
CA PRO A 33 7.23 23.96 20.92
C PRO A 33 7.12 22.96 19.76
N HIS A 34 5.96 22.32 19.61
CA HIS A 34 5.78 21.23 18.66
C HIS A 34 4.47 21.25 17.86
N ASP A 35 3.61 22.27 18.04
CA ASP A 35 2.31 22.48 17.34
C ASP A 35 1.29 21.32 17.36
N PHE A 36 1.63 20.17 17.95
CA PHE A 36 0.74 19.00 18.06
C PHE A 36 -0.50 19.24 18.94
N GLU A 37 -1.63 18.66 18.53
CA GLU A 37 -2.83 18.58 19.35
C GLU A 37 -2.65 17.52 20.45
N GLY A 38 -2.34 17.96 21.67
CA GLY A 38 -2.23 17.09 22.85
C GLY A 38 -0.81 16.61 23.17
N THR A 39 -0.70 15.55 23.98
CA THR A 39 0.60 14.99 24.39
C THR A 39 1.20 14.16 23.26
N PRO A 40 2.37 14.53 22.72
CA PRO A 40 2.95 13.80 21.62
C PRO A 40 3.55 12.46 22.05
N PHE A 41 3.59 11.52 21.10
CA PHE A 41 4.41 10.33 21.26
C PHE A 41 5.86 10.69 21.04
N SER A 42 6.66 10.58 22.10
CA SER A 42 8.06 11.01 22.11
C SER A 42 9.00 9.84 22.36
N VAL A 43 10.18 9.91 21.76
CA VAL A 43 11.29 8.97 21.92
C VAL A 43 12.54 9.77 22.26
N VAL A 44 13.24 9.34 23.30
CA VAL A 44 14.53 9.90 23.71
C VAL A 44 15.60 8.83 23.66
N VAL A 45 16.73 9.16 23.06
CA VAL A 45 17.91 8.31 23.02
C VAL A 45 19.16 9.11 23.35
N ASP A 46 20.16 8.44 23.86
CA ASP A 46 21.53 8.89 23.93
C ASP A 46 22.08 9.13 22.52
N ALA A 47 22.61 10.32 22.26
CA ALA A 47 23.05 10.76 20.94
C ALA A 47 24.29 10.02 20.43
N CYS A 48 25.03 9.35 21.33
CA CYS A 48 26.27 8.65 21.05
C CYS A 48 26.06 7.16 20.78
N SER A 49 24.93 6.58 21.23
CA SER A 49 24.66 5.14 21.15
C SER A 49 23.32 4.77 20.54
N GLY A 50 22.35 5.69 20.53
CA GLY A 50 20.98 5.42 20.09
C GLY A 50 20.16 4.59 21.09
N LEU A 51 20.71 4.33 22.28
CA LEU A 51 20.07 3.61 23.39
C LEU A 51 19.35 4.60 24.33
N PRO A 52 18.51 4.14 25.28
CA PRO A 52 17.96 5.02 26.30
C PRO A 52 19.10 5.75 27.08
N PRO A 53 18.97 7.06 27.36
CA PRO A 53 19.97 7.79 28.13
C PRO A 53 20.15 7.18 29.52
N ALA A 54 21.41 6.97 29.93
CA ALA A 54 21.72 6.49 31.27
C ALA A 54 21.44 7.60 32.30
N PRO A 55 20.72 7.33 33.40
CA PRO A 55 20.34 8.37 34.37
C PRO A 55 21.55 8.98 35.10
N ASP A 56 22.64 8.23 35.23
CA ASP A 56 23.79 8.59 36.06
C ASP A 56 24.97 9.15 35.25
N THR A 57 24.99 8.97 33.93
CA THR A 57 26.08 9.42 33.06
C THR A 57 25.62 10.62 32.22
N PRO A 58 26.28 11.79 32.33
CA PRO A 58 25.96 12.91 31.46
C PRO A 58 26.39 12.57 30.03
N SER A 59 25.42 12.38 29.16
CA SER A 59 25.64 12.12 27.75
C SER A 59 24.60 12.89 26.94
N PRO A 60 24.99 13.55 25.83
CA PRO A 60 24.04 14.25 24.98
C PRO A 60 22.93 13.31 24.55
N TRP A 61 21.70 13.82 24.50
CA TRP A 61 20.53 13.05 24.09
C TRP A 61 19.77 13.75 22.97
N ILE A 62 19.03 12.97 22.20
CA ILE A 62 18.17 13.46 21.12
C ILE A 62 16.76 13.00 21.43
N ALA A 63 15.83 13.93 21.42
CA ALA A 63 14.42 13.65 21.43
C ALA A 63 13.82 13.79 20.03
N THR A 64 12.87 12.93 19.71
CA THR A 64 11.96 13.14 18.60
C THR A 64 10.54 12.86 19.02
N ALA A 65 9.60 13.60 18.45
CA ALA A 65 8.20 13.48 18.79
C ALA A 65 7.31 13.56 17.54
N VAL A 66 6.21 12.82 17.59
CA VAL A 66 5.14 12.82 16.58
C VAL A 66 3.78 12.91 17.26
N GLU A 67 2.77 13.30 16.50
CA GLU A 67 1.39 13.25 16.97
C GLU A 67 0.97 11.81 17.32
N ALA A 68 0.16 11.63 18.35
CA ALA A 68 -0.26 10.28 18.78
C ALA A 68 -1.07 9.54 17.69
N SER A 69 -1.83 10.28 16.88
CA SER A 69 -2.62 9.75 15.74
C SER A 69 -1.75 9.02 14.72
N GLU A 70 -0.51 9.48 14.51
CA GLU A 70 0.46 8.88 13.59
C GLU A 70 0.96 7.51 14.06
N ILE A 71 1.10 7.33 15.37
CA ILE A 71 1.45 6.03 15.96
C ILE A 71 0.28 5.06 15.86
N GLU A 72 -0.94 5.52 16.10
CA GLU A 72 -2.13 4.68 15.90
C GLU A 72 -2.30 4.30 14.43
N ALA A 73 -2.07 5.21 13.48
CA ALA A 73 -2.06 4.90 12.06
C ALA A 73 -0.98 3.84 11.72
N ALA A 74 0.20 3.92 12.33
CA ALA A 74 1.25 2.92 12.18
C ALA A 74 0.84 1.54 12.72
N LYS A 75 0.22 1.50 13.90
CA LYS A 75 -0.31 0.26 14.51
C LYS A 75 -1.35 -0.38 13.62
N THR A 76 -2.30 0.42 13.12
CA THR A 76 -3.34 -0.04 12.19
C THR A 76 -2.70 -0.65 10.95
N ARG A 77 -1.75 0.05 10.32
CA ARG A 77 -1.05 -0.44 9.13
C ARG A 77 -0.27 -1.74 9.36
N LEU A 78 0.41 -1.88 10.50
CA LEU A 78 1.10 -3.13 10.84
C LEU A 78 0.10 -4.26 11.10
N THR A 79 -1.01 -3.96 11.77
CA THR A 79 -2.09 -4.93 12.01
C THR A 79 -2.72 -5.41 10.71
N GLU A 80 -2.93 -4.50 9.74
CA GLU A 80 -3.37 -4.84 8.38
C GLU A 80 -2.39 -5.76 7.67
N LEU A 81 -1.08 -5.63 7.92
CA LEU A 81 -0.06 -6.54 7.41
C LEU A 81 0.03 -7.88 8.19
N GLY A 82 -0.87 -8.11 9.15
CA GLY A 82 -0.86 -9.30 10.00
C GLY A 82 0.24 -9.29 11.06
N LEU A 83 0.84 -8.13 11.33
CA LEU A 83 1.90 -7.96 12.31
C LEU A 83 1.32 -7.34 13.58
N ALA A 84 1.60 -7.97 14.72
CA ALA A 84 1.31 -7.43 16.05
C ALA A 84 2.63 -6.95 16.67
N PRO A 85 3.01 -5.66 16.51
CA PRO A 85 4.27 -5.18 17.04
C PRO A 85 4.25 -5.23 18.57
N ALA A 86 5.25 -5.91 19.17
CA ALA A 86 5.44 -5.91 20.62
C ALA A 86 5.77 -4.51 21.16
N ALA A 87 6.45 -3.69 20.34
CA ALA A 87 6.75 -2.29 20.62
C ALA A 87 6.80 -1.49 19.31
N LEU A 88 6.51 -0.18 19.41
CA LEU A 88 6.70 0.79 18.34
C LEU A 88 7.65 1.88 18.80
N THR A 89 8.53 2.34 17.92
CA THR A 89 9.46 3.43 18.20
C THR A 89 9.65 4.31 16.97
N LEU A 90 10.29 5.45 17.19
CA LEU A 90 10.73 6.37 16.15
C LEU A 90 12.18 6.05 15.80
N ALA A 91 12.40 5.55 14.58
CA ALA A 91 13.66 4.91 14.20
C ALA A 91 14.83 5.90 14.00
N ALA A 92 14.55 7.13 13.59
CA ALA A 92 15.59 8.09 13.19
C ALA A 92 16.66 8.36 14.27
N PRO A 93 16.31 8.81 15.49
CA PRO A 93 17.33 9.12 16.49
C PRO A 93 18.12 7.87 16.92
N VAL A 94 17.46 6.70 16.94
CA VAL A 94 18.10 5.41 17.20
C VAL A 94 19.17 5.14 16.14
N GLN A 95 18.86 5.28 14.85
CA GLN A 95 19.82 5.06 13.77
C GLN A 95 21.00 6.04 13.84
N PHE A 96 20.77 7.30 14.16
CA PHE A 96 21.83 8.30 14.25
C PHE A 96 22.82 8.00 15.38
N GLY A 97 22.31 7.73 16.59
CA GLY A 97 23.18 7.38 17.71
C GLY A 97 23.92 6.06 17.49
N VAL A 98 23.29 5.09 16.81
CA VAL A 98 23.97 3.84 16.47
C VAL A 98 25.12 4.04 15.46
N VAL A 99 24.93 4.92 14.46
CA VAL A 99 26.04 5.29 13.58
C VAL A 99 27.13 6.02 14.37
N ALA A 100 26.78 6.91 15.31
CA ALA A 100 27.75 7.59 16.17
C ALA A 100 28.67 6.61 16.91
N ALA A 101 28.09 5.59 17.56
CA ALA A 101 28.84 4.52 18.23
C ALA A 101 29.75 3.72 17.28
N SER A 102 29.44 3.74 15.99
CA SER A 102 30.15 3.00 14.95
C SER A 102 31.28 3.81 14.30
N LEU A 103 31.36 5.12 14.54
CA LEU A 103 32.43 5.99 14.01
C LEU A 103 33.73 5.80 14.80
N ALA A 104 34.86 5.88 14.11
CA ALA A 104 36.15 6.00 14.77
C ALA A 104 36.36 7.43 15.32
N ALA A 105 37.29 7.59 16.26
CA ALA A 105 37.64 8.92 16.78
C ALA A 105 38.09 9.87 15.65
N GLY A 106 37.51 11.06 15.58
CA GLY A 106 37.79 12.05 14.53
C GLY A 106 37.08 11.79 13.19
N GLU A 107 36.35 10.68 13.05
CA GLU A 107 35.53 10.40 11.88
C GLU A 107 34.17 11.10 12.00
N THR A 108 33.67 11.66 10.89
CA THR A 108 32.37 12.33 10.84
C THR A 108 31.56 11.85 9.64
N ALA A 109 30.25 11.66 9.83
CA ALA A 109 29.36 11.17 8.79
C ALA A 109 28.08 11.98 8.69
N LEU A 110 27.61 12.15 7.46
CA LEU A 110 26.26 12.59 7.15
C LEU A 110 25.39 11.33 7.02
N VAL A 111 24.40 11.19 7.89
CA VAL A 111 23.47 10.05 7.90
C VAL A 111 22.15 10.48 7.31
N LEU A 112 21.81 9.93 6.16
CA LEU A 112 20.52 10.11 5.50
C LEU A 112 19.64 8.90 5.79
N LEU A 113 18.46 9.11 6.37
CA LEU A 113 17.43 8.09 6.55
C LEU A 113 16.23 8.44 5.65
N PRO A 114 16.09 7.80 4.46
CA PRO A 114 15.00 8.08 3.55
C PRO A 114 13.65 7.65 4.13
N GLY A 115 12.74 8.61 4.23
CA GLY A 115 11.32 8.37 4.44
C GLY A 115 10.57 8.20 3.12
N GLU A 116 9.24 8.28 3.16
CA GLU A 116 8.44 8.20 1.93
C GLU A 116 8.63 9.44 1.05
N SER A 117 8.37 10.63 1.60
CA SER A 117 8.45 11.91 0.86
C SER A 117 9.58 12.83 1.30
N ASN A 118 10.13 12.61 2.49
CA ASN A 118 11.25 13.37 3.04
C ASN A 118 12.27 12.39 3.61
N ALA A 119 13.49 12.86 3.85
CA ALA A 119 14.51 12.12 4.57
C ALA A 119 14.91 12.88 5.84
N HIS A 120 15.20 12.14 6.90
CA HIS A 120 15.88 12.70 8.07
C HIS A 120 17.37 12.69 7.81
N LEU A 121 18.02 13.79 8.12
CA LEU A 121 19.43 14.01 7.88
C LEU A 121 20.09 14.35 9.21
N ALA A 122 21.20 13.70 9.53
CA ALA A 122 21.97 13.97 10.73
C ALA A 122 23.44 14.12 10.41
N TRP A 123 24.09 15.12 10.98
CA TRP A 123 25.54 15.15 11.07
C TRP A 123 25.97 14.49 12.37
N VAL A 124 26.78 13.44 12.25
CA VAL A 124 27.14 12.56 13.35
C VAL A 124 28.65 12.48 13.48
N THR A 125 29.13 12.50 14.71
CA THR A 125 30.53 12.29 15.10
C THR A 125 30.61 11.18 16.16
N ALA A 126 31.82 10.80 16.58
CA ALA A 126 31.99 9.84 17.67
C ALA A 126 31.45 10.36 19.02
N GLU A 127 31.34 11.68 19.17
CA GLU A 127 30.75 12.37 20.33
C GLU A 127 29.21 12.48 20.23
N GLY A 128 28.61 11.91 19.20
CA GLY A 128 27.16 11.86 19.02
C GLY A 128 26.66 12.67 17.83
N THR A 129 25.34 12.86 17.78
CA THR A 129 24.69 13.64 16.73
C THR A 129 24.80 15.13 17.03
N GLN A 130 25.36 15.88 16.08
CA GLN A 130 25.69 17.30 16.22
C GLN A 130 24.61 18.21 15.62
N ALA A 131 24.02 17.81 14.49
CA ALA A 131 22.99 18.59 13.80
C ALA A 131 21.96 17.67 13.13
N LEU A 132 20.72 18.17 12.98
CA LEU A 132 19.59 17.44 12.42
C LEU A 132 18.82 18.32 11.43
N ALA A 133 18.33 17.73 10.36
CA ALA A 133 17.44 18.39 9.40
C ALA A 133 16.47 17.39 8.76
N ILE A 134 15.44 17.94 8.12
CA ILE A 134 14.53 17.21 7.25
C ILE A 134 14.68 17.80 5.86
N VAL A 135 14.95 16.94 4.86
CA VAL A 135 15.18 17.35 3.48
C VAL A 135 14.27 16.58 2.52
N PRO A 136 13.90 17.15 1.36
CA PRO A 136 13.04 16.48 0.37
C PRO A 136 13.85 15.46 -0.45
N ALA A 137 14.40 14.44 0.21
CA ALA A 137 15.21 13.38 -0.39
C ALA A 137 14.73 11.98 0.01
N GLY A 138 13.42 11.79 0.18
CA GLY A 138 12.82 10.49 0.49
C GLY A 138 12.79 9.54 -0.70
N TYR A 139 12.26 8.32 -0.51
CA TYR A 139 12.11 7.32 -1.57
C TYR A 139 11.29 7.83 -2.76
N ALA A 140 10.32 8.71 -2.53
CA ALA A 140 9.59 9.36 -3.60
C ALA A 140 10.54 10.13 -4.53
N GLN A 141 11.44 10.95 -4.00
CA GLN A 141 12.38 11.73 -4.81
C GLN A 141 13.48 10.84 -5.38
N ILE A 142 13.92 9.81 -4.66
CA ILE A 142 14.88 8.82 -5.17
C ILE A 142 14.30 8.11 -6.41
N PHE A 143 13.06 7.62 -6.35
CA PHE A 143 12.44 6.93 -7.49
C PHE A 143 12.16 7.87 -8.66
N GLU A 144 11.85 9.13 -8.38
CA GLU A 144 11.72 10.15 -9.43
C GLU A 144 13.06 10.45 -10.11
N ALA A 145 14.14 10.60 -9.34
CA ALA A 145 15.48 10.75 -9.89
C ALA A 145 15.90 9.53 -10.72
N VAL A 146 15.60 8.31 -10.27
CA VAL A 146 15.81 7.07 -11.04
C VAL A 146 14.97 7.06 -12.32
N GLN A 147 13.70 7.46 -12.24
CA GLN A 147 12.82 7.56 -13.39
C GLN A 147 13.41 8.50 -14.45
N LEU A 148 13.86 9.68 -14.04
CA LEU A 148 14.47 10.68 -14.92
C LEU A 148 15.81 10.19 -15.48
N GLY A 149 16.68 9.64 -14.63
CA GLY A 149 17.99 9.14 -15.01
C GLY A 149 17.94 8.01 -16.05
N LEU A 150 16.89 7.18 -15.99
CA LEU A 150 16.65 6.07 -16.91
C LEU A 150 15.67 6.38 -18.06
N GLY A 151 15.08 7.58 -18.10
CA GLY A 151 14.08 7.94 -19.11
C GLY A 151 12.81 7.09 -19.05
N LEU A 152 12.41 6.64 -17.85
CA LEU A 152 11.23 5.80 -17.66
C LEU A 152 9.94 6.63 -17.69
N LYS A 153 8.88 6.04 -18.24
CA LYS A 153 7.56 6.69 -18.28
C LYS A 153 6.85 6.76 -16.93
N PHE A 154 7.18 5.85 -16.02
CA PHE A 154 6.45 5.68 -14.75
C PHE A 154 7.39 5.49 -13.57
N LYS A 155 7.10 6.20 -12.48
CA LYS A 155 7.82 6.09 -11.20
C LYS A 155 7.79 4.69 -10.59
N ALA A 156 6.67 3.96 -10.74
CA ALA A 156 6.56 2.60 -10.24
C ALA A 156 7.56 1.63 -10.91
N ALA A 157 7.90 1.86 -12.18
CA ALA A 157 8.94 1.09 -12.86
C ALA A 157 10.34 1.40 -12.30
N ALA A 158 10.59 2.67 -11.98
CA ALA A 158 11.83 3.09 -11.33
C ALA A 158 12.01 2.42 -9.96
N GLY A 159 10.96 2.38 -9.13
CA GLY A 159 10.98 1.67 -7.85
C GLY A 159 11.26 0.16 -8.00
N LYS A 160 10.68 -0.51 -9.00
CA LYS A 160 10.96 -1.93 -9.28
C LYS A 160 12.41 -2.17 -9.70
N LEU A 161 12.97 -1.31 -10.55
CA LEU A 161 14.35 -1.43 -11.00
C LEU A 161 15.35 -1.08 -9.90
N PHE A 162 15.02 -0.10 -9.05
CA PHE A 162 15.86 0.29 -7.91
C PHE A 162 16.17 -0.90 -6.98
N TYR A 163 15.18 -1.77 -6.74
CA TYR A 163 15.34 -2.98 -5.93
C TYR A 163 15.76 -4.23 -6.73
N ASN A 164 16.01 -4.11 -8.04
CA ASN A 164 16.48 -5.24 -8.85
C ASN A 164 17.99 -5.42 -8.69
N GLU A 165 18.40 -6.51 -8.04
CA GLU A 165 19.81 -6.82 -7.77
C GLU A 165 20.67 -7.00 -9.03
N ASN A 166 20.04 -7.31 -10.17
CA ASN A 166 20.74 -7.58 -11.42
C ASN A 166 20.78 -6.39 -12.37
N TYR A 167 20.16 -5.25 -12.02
CA TYR A 167 20.15 -4.09 -12.89
C TYR A 167 21.43 -3.27 -12.69
N ASP A 168 22.13 -2.97 -13.80
CA ASP A 168 23.32 -2.13 -13.75
C ASP A 168 22.94 -0.64 -13.80
N PHE A 169 23.25 0.08 -12.72
CA PHE A 169 23.06 1.51 -12.60
C PHE A 169 24.31 2.34 -12.97
N SER A 170 25.38 1.73 -13.47
CA SER A 170 26.65 2.41 -13.77
C SER A 170 26.47 3.68 -14.60
N GLU A 171 25.68 3.65 -15.67
CA GLU A 171 25.45 4.82 -16.54
C GLU A 171 24.46 5.85 -15.96
N ALA A 172 23.48 5.40 -15.17
CA ALA A 172 22.40 6.25 -14.68
C ALA A 172 22.71 6.88 -13.31
N SER A 173 23.49 6.18 -12.48
CA SER A 173 23.76 6.55 -11.09
C SER A 173 24.34 7.95 -10.90
N PRO A 174 25.24 8.49 -11.76
CA PRO A 174 25.72 9.86 -11.60
C PRO A 174 24.60 10.89 -11.80
N LYS A 175 23.68 10.64 -12.75
CA LYS A 175 22.54 11.54 -13.01
C LYS A 175 21.54 11.53 -11.87
N VAL A 176 21.26 10.34 -11.33
CA VAL A 176 20.38 10.17 -10.17
C VAL A 176 20.96 10.95 -8.97
N ALA A 177 22.25 10.75 -8.67
CA ALA A 177 22.93 11.43 -7.59
C ALA A 177 22.96 12.96 -7.76
N ALA A 178 23.29 13.45 -8.96
CA ALA A 178 23.30 14.88 -9.26
C ALA A 178 21.91 15.53 -9.12
N THR A 179 20.84 14.78 -9.32
CA THR A 179 19.46 15.26 -9.12
C THR A 179 19.12 15.41 -7.64
N LEU A 180 19.63 14.51 -6.78
CA LEU A 180 19.34 14.49 -5.35
C LEU A 180 20.24 15.42 -4.52
N ALA A 181 21.51 15.57 -4.94
CA ALA A 181 22.52 16.32 -4.20
C ALA A 181 22.10 17.77 -3.80
N PRO A 182 21.43 18.57 -4.65
CA PRO A 182 21.04 19.94 -4.30
C PRO A 182 20.15 20.04 -3.05
N ALA A 183 19.28 19.06 -2.81
CA ALA A 183 18.40 19.04 -1.64
C ALA A 183 19.15 18.78 -0.33
N ILE A 184 20.37 18.24 -0.41
CA ILE A 184 21.20 17.84 0.74
C ILE A 184 22.33 18.85 0.95
N GLN A 185 22.84 19.46 -0.13
CA GLN A 185 24.02 20.32 -0.12
C GLN A 185 23.89 21.52 0.83
N SER A 186 22.69 22.08 0.99
CA SER A 186 22.46 23.23 1.89
C SER A 186 22.85 22.92 3.34
N PHE A 187 22.56 21.70 3.80
CA PHE A 187 22.84 21.26 5.17
C PHE A 187 24.34 21.10 5.45
N LEU A 188 25.15 20.74 4.43
CA LEU A 188 26.59 20.54 4.57
C LEU A 188 27.37 21.83 4.90
N THR A 189 26.79 23.01 4.63
CA THR A 189 27.42 24.29 4.94
C THR A 189 27.76 24.43 6.42
N ASP A 190 26.85 23.95 7.28
CA ASP A 190 26.96 24.03 8.74
C ASP A 190 27.39 22.69 9.37
N ALA A 191 27.61 21.67 8.54
CA ALA A 191 27.89 20.30 8.94
C ALA A 191 29.04 19.70 8.12
N PRO A 192 30.31 19.87 8.52
CA PRO A 192 31.49 19.38 7.82
C PRO A 192 31.66 17.86 7.98
N ALA A 193 30.70 17.10 7.47
CA ALA A 193 30.81 15.66 7.34
C ALA A 193 31.94 15.30 6.35
N THR A 194 32.63 14.20 6.62
CA THR A 194 33.65 13.65 5.71
C THR A 194 33.13 12.44 4.94
N HIS A 195 32.13 11.76 5.49
CA HIS A 195 31.51 10.59 4.89
C HIS A 195 29.99 10.73 4.72
N LEU A 196 29.40 9.92 3.84
CA LEU A 196 27.95 9.77 3.66
C LEU A 196 27.53 8.32 3.97
N HIS A 197 26.51 8.18 4.81
CA HIS A 197 25.78 6.93 5.01
C HIS A 197 24.30 7.12 4.64
N ILE A 198 23.74 6.16 3.90
CA ILE A 198 22.29 6.10 3.66
C ILE A 198 21.76 4.86 4.35
N ALA A 199 21.02 5.06 5.44
CA ALA A 199 20.44 3.99 6.23
C ALA A 199 19.28 3.30 5.48
N GLY A 200 19.13 2.00 5.69
CA GLY A 200 18.02 1.21 5.12
C GLY A 200 18.20 0.77 3.66
N LEU A 201 19.37 1.01 3.05
CA LEU A 201 19.69 0.45 1.73
C LEU A 201 20.24 -0.97 1.85
N ILE A 202 19.89 -1.85 0.91
CA ILE A 202 20.50 -3.18 0.79
C ILE A 202 21.77 -3.09 -0.09
N PRO A 203 22.69 -4.08 -0.02
CA PRO A 203 23.97 -4.01 -0.73
C PRO A 203 23.85 -3.73 -2.24
N SER A 204 22.78 -4.18 -2.90
CA SER A 204 22.54 -3.93 -4.32
C SER A 204 22.26 -2.46 -4.67
N GLN A 205 21.99 -1.58 -3.69
CA GLN A 205 21.89 -0.12 -3.90
C GLN A 205 23.13 0.66 -3.42
N ALA A 206 24.26 0.00 -3.18
CA ALA A 206 25.51 0.69 -2.82
C ALA A 206 25.93 1.73 -3.87
N TRP A 207 25.53 1.56 -5.13
CA TRP A 207 25.75 2.54 -6.20
C TRP A 207 25.19 3.92 -5.87
N LEU A 208 24.06 4.01 -5.14
CA LEU A 208 23.44 5.29 -4.79
C LEU A 208 24.30 6.04 -3.77
N VAL A 209 24.76 5.34 -2.73
CA VAL A 209 25.63 5.92 -1.69
C VAL A 209 26.92 6.44 -2.34
N ASN A 210 27.58 5.63 -3.16
CA ASN A 210 28.85 6.00 -3.79
C ASN A 210 28.72 7.26 -4.67
N ASN A 211 27.70 7.31 -5.53
CA ASN A 211 27.53 8.43 -6.46
C ASN A 211 26.99 9.68 -5.76
N LEU A 212 26.12 9.53 -4.76
CA LEU A 212 25.61 10.67 -3.99
C LEU A 212 26.72 11.26 -3.11
N ALA A 213 27.54 10.42 -2.48
CA ALA A 213 28.72 10.87 -1.74
C ALA A 213 29.66 11.66 -2.65
N ALA A 214 29.99 11.11 -3.82
CA ALA A 214 30.81 11.81 -4.81
C ALA A 214 30.21 13.15 -5.25
N SER A 215 28.89 13.21 -5.47
CA SER A 215 28.19 14.45 -5.86
C SER A 215 28.18 15.52 -4.75
N LEU A 216 28.31 15.10 -3.49
CA LEU A 216 28.39 15.97 -2.31
C LEU A 216 29.84 16.25 -1.88
N ASN A 217 30.84 15.75 -2.62
CA ASN A 217 32.27 15.77 -2.26
C ASN A 217 32.57 15.07 -0.92
N LEU A 218 31.89 13.96 -0.65
CA LEU A 218 32.08 13.10 0.52
C LEU A 218 32.59 11.72 0.09
N ALA A 219 33.16 10.97 1.03
CA ALA A 219 33.43 9.56 0.86
C ALA A 219 32.21 8.70 1.26
N PRO A 220 31.92 7.56 0.62
CA PRO A 220 30.93 6.63 1.14
C PRO A 220 31.41 6.05 2.48
N TRP A 221 30.56 6.09 3.49
CA TRP A 221 30.85 5.47 4.78
C TRP A 221 30.69 3.96 4.69
N SER A 222 31.77 3.21 4.93
CA SER A 222 31.78 1.75 4.86
C SER A 222 32.67 1.19 5.98
N PRO A 223 32.15 1.09 7.22
CA PRO A 223 32.94 0.54 8.32
C PRO A 223 33.31 -0.91 8.04
N ALA A 224 34.55 -1.29 8.41
CA ALA A 224 34.96 -2.68 8.34
C ALA A 224 34.12 -3.52 9.31
N GLY A 225 33.32 -4.45 8.80
CA GLY A 225 32.35 -5.19 9.60
C GLY A 225 32.96 -5.95 10.78
N ALA A 226 34.17 -6.52 10.62
CA ALA A 226 34.89 -7.17 11.71
C ALA A 226 35.32 -6.18 12.81
N ALA A 227 35.74 -4.97 12.42
CA ALA A 227 36.10 -3.93 13.38
C ALA A 227 34.85 -3.42 14.12
N LEU A 228 33.72 -3.29 13.42
CA LEU A 228 32.44 -2.93 14.02
C LEU A 228 31.99 -4.00 15.02
N ALA A 229 31.96 -5.28 14.61
CA ALA A 229 31.59 -6.39 15.49
C ALA A 229 32.48 -6.48 16.74
N SER A 230 33.79 -6.34 16.57
CA SER A 230 34.74 -6.33 17.68
C SER A 230 34.48 -5.17 18.66
N ARG A 231 34.17 -3.97 18.16
CA ARG A 231 33.84 -2.81 18.99
C ARG A 231 32.57 -3.00 19.81
N LEU A 232 31.61 -3.73 19.24
CA LEU A 232 30.33 -4.09 19.88
C LEU A 232 30.42 -5.37 20.72
N SER A 233 31.62 -5.97 20.84
CA SER A 233 31.84 -7.23 21.54
C SER A 233 30.96 -8.38 21.03
N LEU A 234 30.72 -8.42 19.71
CA LEU A 234 29.94 -9.46 19.06
C LEU A 234 30.83 -10.55 18.49
N ASP A 235 30.50 -11.81 18.79
CA ASP A 235 31.06 -12.97 18.09
C ASP A 235 30.22 -13.26 16.84
N THR A 236 30.81 -13.00 15.67
CA THR A 236 30.16 -13.19 14.38
C THR A 236 30.49 -14.54 13.74
N GLY A 237 31.36 -15.34 14.37
CA GLY A 237 31.90 -16.57 13.78
C GLY A 237 32.40 -16.35 12.35
N ALA A 238 31.90 -17.17 11.41
CA ALA A 238 32.24 -17.08 9.99
C ALA A 238 31.33 -16.12 9.18
N VAL A 239 30.38 -15.43 9.81
CA VAL A 239 29.43 -14.55 9.11
C VAL A 239 30.11 -13.23 8.78
N ALA A 240 30.16 -12.90 7.48
CA ALA A 240 30.66 -11.62 7.02
C ALA A 240 29.68 -10.50 7.36
N ILE A 241 30.14 -9.54 8.16
CA ILE A 241 29.38 -8.33 8.49
C ILE A 241 29.60 -7.29 7.40
N THR A 242 28.51 -6.82 6.79
CA THR A 242 28.55 -5.79 5.74
C THR A 242 28.26 -4.41 6.32
N ALA A 243 28.69 -3.35 5.63
CA ALA A 243 28.40 -1.97 6.03
C ALA A 243 26.89 -1.68 6.13
N ALA A 244 26.03 -2.42 5.40
CA ALA A 244 24.57 -2.30 5.49
C ALA A 244 23.99 -2.74 6.84
N THR A 245 24.77 -3.45 7.66
CA THR A 245 24.40 -3.83 9.03
C THR A 245 24.80 -2.78 10.07
N ALA A 246 25.57 -1.76 9.68
CA ALA A 246 25.79 -0.60 10.51
C ALA A 246 24.43 0.09 10.74
N GLY A 247 24.04 0.30 12.00
CA GLY A 247 22.68 0.72 12.36
C GLY A 247 21.85 -0.35 13.06
N THR A 248 21.90 -1.61 12.62
CA THR A 248 21.12 -2.71 13.23
C THR A 248 21.95 -3.55 14.19
N LEU A 249 23.24 -3.74 13.89
CA LEU A 249 24.13 -4.57 14.68
C LEU A 249 24.33 -4.04 16.12
N PRO A 250 24.50 -2.73 16.36
CA PRO A 250 24.58 -2.20 17.72
C PRO A 250 23.28 -2.33 18.54
N LEU A 251 22.13 -2.30 17.87
CA LEU A 251 20.84 -2.57 18.53
C LEU A 251 20.77 -4.03 18.98
N ALA A 252 21.18 -4.95 18.11
CA ALA A 252 21.26 -6.36 18.47
C ALA A 252 22.24 -6.59 19.64
N SER A 253 23.40 -5.93 19.66
CA SER A 253 24.35 -6.07 20.79
C SER A 253 23.85 -5.48 22.11
N ALA A 254 22.96 -4.49 22.06
CA ALA A 254 22.35 -3.92 23.26
C ALA A 254 21.14 -4.73 23.77
N GLY A 255 20.65 -5.69 22.98
CA GLY A 255 19.62 -6.63 23.40
C GLY A 255 20.16 -7.69 24.34
N THR A 256 19.42 -8.01 25.41
CA THR A 256 19.61 -9.26 26.15
C THR A 256 18.79 -10.38 25.49
N ASN A 257 19.12 -11.65 25.73
CA ASN A 257 18.42 -12.80 25.12
C ASN A 257 16.89 -12.78 25.29
N ASP A 258 16.38 -12.14 26.34
CA ASP A 258 14.95 -12.05 26.66
C ASP A 258 14.32 -10.68 26.38
N ALA A 259 15.07 -9.73 25.80
CA ALA A 259 14.59 -8.38 25.49
C ALA A 259 14.48 -8.15 23.97
N PRO A 260 13.53 -7.31 23.52
CA PRO A 260 13.50 -6.90 22.12
C PRO A 260 14.82 -6.21 21.74
N TRP A 261 15.34 -6.51 20.55
CA TRP A 261 16.58 -5.90 20.02
C TRP A 261 16.50 -4.38 19.98
N VAL A 262 15.31 -3.85 19.70
CA VAL A 262 15.02 -2.44 19.88
C VAL A 262 14.48 -2.28 21.29
N GLN A 263 15.35 -1.87 22.22
CA GLN A 263 14.93 -1.55 23.57
C GLN A 263 13.86 -0.45 23.52
N ALA A 264 12.88 -0.52 24.43
CA ALA A 264 11.90 0.54 24.56
C ALA A 264 12.65 1.81 24.95
N SER A 265 12.72 2.76 24.01
CA SER A 265 13.10 4.13 24.33
C SER A 265 12.16 4.67 25.40
N LEU A 266 12.56 5.77 26.06
CA LEU A 266 11.67 6.46 26.97
C LEU A 266 10.45 6.93 26.18
N GLN A 267 9.33 6.22 26.33
CA GLN A 267 8.06 6.53 25.68
C GLN A 267 7.21 7.35 26.63
N ALA A 268 6.83 8.56 26.21
CA ALA A 268 5.66 9.21 26.78
C ALA A 268 4.43 8.45 26.29
N GLN A 269 3.94 7.47 27.06
CA GLN A 269 2.53 7.11 26.92
C GLN A 269 1.73 8.34 27.33
N ALA A 270 0.93 8.88 26.41
CA ALA A 270 -0.12 9.81 26.75
C ALA A 270 -0.91 9.18 27.91
N ALA A 271 -0.76 9.75 29.11
CA ALA A 271 -1.47 9.25 30.27
C ALA A 271 -2.94 9.22 29.88
N LYS A 272 -3.58 8.04 29.90
CA LYS A 272 -5.03 7.95 29.81
C LYS A 272 -5.55 8.92 30.85
N VAL A 273 -6.11 10.06 30.39
CA VAL A 273 -6.81 10.98 31.27
C VAL A 273 -7.89 10.12 31.91
N LYS A 274 -7.69 9.77 33.18
CA LYS A 274 -8.68 9.05 33.96
C LYS A 274 -9.90 9.96 33.94
N ALA A 275 -10.91 9.57 33.17
CA ALA A 275 -12.18 10.29 33.14
C ALA A 275 -12.55 10.61 34.59
N PRO A 276 -12.88 11.87 34.92
CA PRO A 276 -13.16 12.25 36.29
C PRO A 276 -14.20 11.27 36.84
N SER A 277 -13.85 10.66 37.98
CA SER A 277 -14.76 9.75 38.67
C SER A 277 -16.09 10.50 38.83
N PRO A 278 -17.23 9.92 38.38
CA PRO A 278 -18.50 10.61 38.49
C PRO A 278 -18.71 10.97 39.96
N ALA A 279 -18.88 12.27 40.21
CA ALA A 279 -19.14 12.78 41.54
C ALA A 279 -20.36 12.04 42.13
N PRO A 280 -20.33 11.68 43.42
CA PRO A 280 -21.47 11.03 44.07
C PRO A 280 -22.74 11.84 43.80
N ALA A 281 -23.79 11.17 43.33
CA ALA A 281 -25.05 11.79 42.95
C ALA A 281 -25.58 12.65 44.12
N ALA A 282 -25.54 13.97 43.94
CA ALA A 282 -26.18 14.90 44.86
C ALA A 282 -27.70 14.69 44.80
N ALA A 283 -28.31 14.58 45.98
CA ALA A 283 -29.74 14.39 46.14
C ALA A 283 -30.54 15.47 45.42
N LYS A 284 -31.58 15.03 44.70
CA LYS A 284 -32.58 15.84 43.99
C LYS A 284 -33.16 16.95 44.89
N PRO A 285 -33.02 18.24 44.53
CA PRO A 285 -33.90 19.28 45.06
C PRO A 285 -35.22 19.28 44.29
N ALA A 286 -36.32 19.44 45.03
CA ALA A 286 -37.66 19.58 44.47
C ALA A 286 -37.76 20.87 43.62
N ILE A 287 -38.20 20.75 42.38
CA ILE A 287 -38.45 21.89 41.48
C ILE A 287 -39.90 22.33 41.67
N THR A 288 -40.08 23.56 42.16
CA THR A 288 -41.33 24.31 42.09
C THR A 288 -41.50 24.86 40.68
N VAL A 289 -42.65 24.58 40.05
CA VAL A 289 -43.00 25.04 38.70
C VAL A 289 -43.35 26.53 38.75
N VAL A 290 -42.61 27.35 38.00
CA VAL A 290 -43.00 28.72 37.63
C VAL A 290 -43.19 28.77 36.11
N ALA A 291 -44.35 29.27 35.69
CA ALA A 291 -44.79 29.32 34.30
C ALA A 291 -43.91 30.23 33.41
N PRO A 292 -43.68 29.89 32.12
CA PRO A 292 -42.93 30.75 31.22
C PRO A 292 -43.77 31.92 30.71
N ALA A 293 -43.18 33.11 30.76
CA ALA A 293 -43.69 34.30 30.09
C ALA A 293 -43.47 34.23 28.56
N LYS A 294 -44.44 34.80 27.84
CA LYS A 294 -44.55 34.90 26.38
C LYS A 294 -43.45 35.79 25.78
N PRO A 295 -42.69 35.35 24.76
CA PRO A 295 -41.79 36.23 24.02
C PRO A 295 -42.55 37.08 22.98
N THR A 296 -42.26 38.37 22.99
CA THR A 296 -42.70 39.39 22.05
C THR A 296 -41.83 39.37 20.79
N ASN A 297 -42.44 39.12 19.64
CA ASN A 297 -41.81 39.24 18.32
C ASN A 297 -41.60 40.71 17.94
N THR A 298 -40.36 41.11 17.67
CA THR A 298 -40.04 42.37 16.98
C THR A 298 -39.33 42.02 15.66
N PRO A 299 -39.79 42.49 14.49
CA PRO A 299 -39.20 42.13 13.19
C PRO A 299 -37.91 42.93 12.92
N ALA A 300 -36.82 42.24 12.60
CA ALA A 300 -35.59 42.85 12.12
C ALA A 300 -35.69 43.19 10.62
N ALA A 301 -35.17 44.37 10.26
CA ALA A 301 -35.23 44.96 8.93
C ALA A 301 -34.41 44.16 7.89
N LYS A 302 -34.96 44.14 6.68
CA LYS A 302 -34.47 43.46 5.47
C LYS A 302 -33.28 44.24 4.87
N PRO A 303 -32.12 43.62 4.58
CA PRO A 303 -31.07 44.27 3.80
C PRO A 303 -31.46 44.37 2.33
N THR A 304 -31.29 45.56 1.77
CA THR A 304 -31.46 45.89 0.35
C THR A 304 -30.31 45.30 -0.47
N PRO A 305 -30.55 44.69 -1.66
CA PRO A 305 -29.47 44.18 -2.50
C PRO A 305 -28.73 45.34 -3.19
N VAL A 306 -27.41 45.35 -3.08
CA VAL A 306 -26.54 46.19 -3.93
C VAL A 306 -26.43 45.51 -5.29
N VAL A 307 -26.91 46.21 -6.32
CA VAL A 307 -26.76 45.85 -7.74
C VAL A 307 -25.30 46.09 -8.12
N ILE A 308 -24.56 45.01 -8.41
CA ILE A 308 -23.26 45.10 -9.06
C ILE A 308 -23.50 44.92 -10.56
N GLU A 309 -23.24 45.97 -11.33
CA GLU A 309 -23.32 45.93 -12.79
C GLU A 309 -22.31 44.93 -13.36
N SER A 310 -22.82 44.06 -14.23
CA SER A 310 -22.06 43.06 -14.97
C SER A 310 -21.10 43.73 -15.96
N VAL A 311 -19.80 43.66 -15.69
CA VAL A 311 -18.76 43.99 -16.68
C VAL A 311 -18.76 42.91 -17.77
N LYS A 312 -19.06 43.31 -19.00
CA LYS A 312 -18.93 42.48 -20.20
C LYS A 312 -17.52 41.91 -20.31
N ALA A 313 -17.41 40.58 -20.36
CA ALA A 313 -16.17 39.90 -20.70
C ALA A 313 -15.71 40.30 -22.11
N GLN A 314 -14.52 40.88 -22.21
CA GLN A 314 -13.81 41.03 -23.48
C GLN A 314 -13.42 39.65 -24.02
N THR A 315 -13.82 39.38 -25.26
CA THR A 315 -13.44 38.22 -26.04
C THR A 315 -11.93 38.22 -26.31
N ALA A 316 -11.24 37.19 -25.83
CA ALA A 316 -9.82 36.96 -26.13
C ALA A 316 -9.62 36.65 -27.63
N PRO A 317 -8.54 37.15 -28.27
CA PRO A 317 -8.25 36.88 -29.68
C PRO A 317 -7.93 35.41 -29.92
N LYS A 318 -8.48 34.89 -31.02
CA LYS A 318 -8.29 33.54 -31.55
C LYS A 318 -6.79 33.27 -31.82
N PRO A 319 -6.21 32.16 -31.33
CA PRO A 319 -4.83 31.80 -31.65
C PRO A 319 -4.65 31.54 -33.15
N GLN A 320 -3.63 32.17 -33.71
CA GLN A 320 -3.21 32.02 -35.10
C GLN A 320 -2.53 30.66 -35.30
N PRO A 321 -2.78 29.94 -36.42
CA PRO A 321 -2.22 28.61 -36.64
C PRO A 321 -0.70 28.68 -36.84
N THR A 322 0.02 27.86 -36.07
CA THR A 322 1.47 27.63 -36.23
C THR A 322 1.79 27.03 -37.59
N PRO A 323 2.87 27.48 -38.28
CA PRO A 323 3.28 26.94 -39.57
C PRO A 323 3.67 25.47 -39.49
N LYS A 324 3.32 24.74 -40.55
CA LYS A 324 3.61 23.33 -40.80
C LYS A 324 5.14 23.09 -40.84
N PRO A 325 5.68 22.08 -40.16
CA PRO A 325 7.11 21.76 -40.27
C PRO A 325 7.44 21.31 -41.70
N VAL A 326 8.47 21.92 -42.28
CA VAL A 326 9.08 21.50 -43.55
C VAL A 326 9.83 20.19 -43.29
N PRO A 327 9.69 19.16 -44.15
CA PRO A 327 10.44 17.91 -44.00
C PRO A 327 11.94 18.16 -44.14
N ALA A 328 12.72 17.73 -43.15
CA ALA A 328 14.17 17.68 -43.26
C ALA A 328 14.57 16.62 -44.30
N THR A 329 15.31 17.06 -45.32
CA THR A 329 15.95 16.22 -46.33
C THR A 329 16.86 15.20 -45.64
N ALA A 330 16.64 13.91 -45.91
CA ALA A 330 17.45 12.82 -45.39
C ALA A 330 18.91 12.97 -45.81
N ALA A 331 19.82 12.91 -44.84
CA ALA A 331 21.24 12.75 -45.08
C ALA A 331 21.53 11.34 -45.64
N PRO A 332 22.45 11.20 -46.61
CA PRO A 332 22.77 9.91 -47.22
C PRO A 332 23.45 8.95 -46.23
N ALA A 333 23.07 7.67 -46.32
CA ALA A 333 23.59 6.58 -45.51
C ALA A 333 25.12 6.43 -45.67
N PRO A 334 25.89 6.24 -44.58
CA PRO A 334 27.29 5.87 -44.68
C PRO A 334 27.43 4.43 -45.24
N ALA A 335 28.36 4.31 -46.18
CA ALA A 335 28.70 3.10 -46.90
C ALA A 335 29.14 1.96 -45.97
N SER A 336 28.67 0.76 -46.28
CA SER A 336 29.04 -0.51 -45.64
C SER A 336 30.54 -0.75 -45.72
N ALA A 337 31.17 -0.99 -44.57
CA ALA A 337 32.56 -1.45 -44.48
C ALA A 337 32.69 -2.93 -44.94
N PRO A 338 33.84 -3.35 -45.49
CA PRO A 338 34.00 -4.67 -46.11
C PRO A 338 34.04 -5.83 -45.10
N GLN A 339 33.36 -6.92 -45.44
CA GLN A 339 33.46 -8.22 -44.77
C GLN A 339 34.90 -8.77 -44.88
N SER A 340 35.50 -9.07 -43.72
CA SER A 340 36.74 -9.83 -43.61
C SER A 340 36.48 -11.34 -43.83
N ALA A 341 37.27 -11.94 -44.71
CA ALA A 341 37.25 -13.36 -45.07
C ALA A 341 37.61 -14.31 -43.91
N PRO A 342 37.13 -15.57 -43.92
CA PRO A 342 37.40 -16.54 -42.87
C PRO A 342 38.80 -17.17 -43.01
N GLY A 343 39.63 -16.96 -42.00
CA GLY A 343 40.97 -17.55 -41.90
C GLY A 343 40.96 -18.99 -41.40
N LYS A 344 41.59 -19.89 -42.17
CA LYS A 344 41.97 -21.27 -41.80
C LYS A 344 43.03 -21.29 -40.68
N LYS A 345 42.84 -22.14 -39.66
CA LYS A 345 43.92 -22.72 -38.83
C LYS A 345 43.53 -24.16 -38.46
N LYS A 346 44.14 -25.16 -39.10
CA LYS A 346 45.33 -25.95 -38.69
C LYS A 346 45.06 -26.92 -37.53
N THR A 347 44.89 -28.18 -37.94
CA THR A 347 45.00 -29.43 -37.19
C THR A 347 46.43 -29.68 -36.69
N GLY A 348 46.55 -30.25 -35.50
CA GLY A 348 47.78 -30.83 -34.94
C GLY A 348 47.53 -31.41 -33.53
N PRO A 349 47.95 -32.65 -33.22
CA PRO A 349 47.46 -33.41 -32.05
C PRO A 349 48.44 -33.43 -30.88
N VAL A 350 47.95 -33.55 -29.64
CA VAL A 350 48.70 -34.08 -28.48
C VAL A 350 47.73 -34.83 -27.54
N ILE A 351 48.30 -35.83 -26.89
CA ILE A 351 47.78 -37.04 -26.27
C ILE A 351 47.80 -36.89 -24.73
N ILE A 352 46.72 -37.37 -24.08
CA ILE A 352 46.57 -38.02 -22.74
C ILE A 352 47.10 -37.29 -21.49
N ALA A 353 46.21 -37.03 -20.51
CA ALA A 353 46.15 -37.76 -19.22
C ALA A 353 45.27 -37.04 -18.16
N THR A 354 44.41 -37.83 -17.48
CA THR A 354 43.91 -37.67 -16.08
C THR A 354 43.05 -36.42 -15.77
N THR A 355 41.88 -36.46 -15.11
CA THR A 355 41.34 -37.38 -14.10
C THR A 355 39.81 -37.25 -14.04
N VAL A 356 39.17 -38.38 -13.76
CA VAL A 356 37.74 -38.60 -13.50
C VAL A 356 37.32 -38.04 -12.13
N ALA A 357 36.19 -37.31 -12.05
CA ALA A 357 35.34 -37.27 -10.84
C ALA A 357 33.97 -36.58 -11.08
N VAL A 358 32.91 -37.40 -11.01
CA VAL A 358 31.54 -37.09 -10.55
C VAL A 358 30.62 -36.29 -11.49
N VAL A 359 30.05 -37.00 -12.47
CA VAL A 359 28.70 -36.76 -13.00
C VAL A 359 27.77 -37.79 -12.36
N ALA A 360 27.10 -37.41 -11.27
CA ALA A 360 26.05 -38.21 -10.63
C ALA A 360 25.08 -37.28 -9.88
N ALA A 361 24.28 -36.48 -10.61
CA ALA A 361 23.18 -35.73 -10.00
C ALA A 361 22.03 -35.32 -10.95
N VAL A 362 21.97 -35.78 -12.21
CA VAL A 362 20.96 -35.30 -13.19
C VAL A 362 20.05 -36.39 -13.76
N VAL A 363 20.12 -37.64 -13.29
CA VAL A 363 19.20 -38.72 -13.73
C VAL A 363 18.23 -39.18 -12.62
N GLY A 364 18.26 -38.55 -11.44
CA GLY A 364 17.50 -38.97 -10.25
C GLY A 364 16.10 -38.37 -10.04
N LEU A 365 15.56 -37.53 -10.94
CA LEU A 365 14.31 -36.81 -10.68
C LEU A 365 13.12 -37.16 -11.60
N ALA A 366 13.25 -38.18 -12.47
CA ALA A 366 12.19 -38.57 -13.41
C ALA A 366 11.41 -39.86 -13.01
N ALA A 367 11.64 -40.40 -11.81
CA ALA A 367 11.04 -41.68 -11.38
C ALA A 367 10.09 -41.57 -10.16
N TYR A 368 9.59 -40.38 -9.80
CA TYR A 368 8.74 -40.19 -8.61
C TYR A 368 7.25 -39.89 -8.88
N PHE A 369 6.80 -39.87 -10.15
CA PHE A 369 5.36 -39.71 -10.46
C PHE A 369 4.87 -40.77 -11.45
N LYS A 370 4.75 -42.01 -10.98
CA LYS A 370 3.90 -43.02 -11.60
C LYS A 370 3.14 -43.76 -10.50
N ARG A 371 1.92 -43.30 -10.19
CA ARG A 371 0.98 -44.06 -9.35
C ARG A 371 0.23 -45.06 -10.24
N PRO A 372 0.29 -46.37 -9.97
CA PRO A 372 -0.60 -47.34 -10.59
C PRO A 372 -1.97 -47.32 -9.93
N SER A 373 -3.01 -47.28 -10.76
CA SER A 373 -4.37 -47.67 -10.41
C SER A 373 -4.43 -49.19 -10.25
N SER A 374 -4.71 -49.67 -9.04
CA SER A 374 -5.23 -51.01 -8.82
C SER A 374 -6.02 -51.04 -7.51
N ARG A 375 -7.35 -51.05 -7.66
CA ARG A 375 -8.30 -51.28 -6.57
C ARG A 375 -8.47 -52.80 -6.42
N PRO A 376 -8.30 -53.40 -5.24
CA PRO A 376 -8.58 -54.82 -5.04
C PRO A 376 -10.10 -55.09 -5.01
N PRO A 377 -10.55 -56.32 -5.33
CA PRO A 377 -11.95 -56.69 -5.23
C PRO A 377 -12.36 -56.78 -3.76
N VAL A 378 -13.46 -56.11 -3.41
CA VAL A 378 -14.09 -56.25 -2.08
C VAL A 378 -15.03 -57.44 -2.13
N ASN A 379 -14.83 -58.30 -1.16
CA ASN A 379 -15.52 -59.54 -0.86
C ASN A 379 -17.03 -59.31 -0.66
N GLU A 380 -17.85 -60.15 -1.29
CA GLU A 380 -19.28 -60.27 -1.01
C GLU A 380 -19.50 -60.83 0.40
N GLN A 381 -20.36 -60.21 1.20
CA GLN A 381 -20.89 -60.78 2.43
C GLN A 381 -22.40 -60.51 2.50
N PRO A 382 -23.22 -61.46 2.99
CA PRO A 382 -24.63 -61.59 2.59
C PRO A 382 -25.60 -60.62 3.29
N GLU A 383 -26.73 -60.45 2.61
CA GLU A 383 -27.93 -59.71 2.98
C GLU A 383 -28.39 -59.92 4.44
N ALA A 384 -28.62 -58.81 5.13
CA ALA A 384 -29.48 -58.74 6.31
C ALA A 384 -30.72 -57.90 5.95
N SER A 385 -31.88 -58.54 6.02
CA SER A 385 -33.19 -57.99 5.70
C SER A 385 -33.55 -56.75 6.52
N ALA A 386 -34.00 -55.69 5.83
CA ALA A 386 -34.52 -54.48 6.46
C ALA A 386 -35.92 -54.70 7.07
N PRO A 387 -36.24 -54.14 8.24
CA PRO A 387 -37.62 -54.08 8.74
C PRO A 387 -38.43 -53.02 8.00
N ALA A 388 -39.72 -53.32 7.82
CA ALA A 388 -40.70 -52.49 7.12
C ALA A 388 -40.91 -51.13 7.82
N VAL A 389 -40.71 -50.04 7.07
CA VAL A 389 -41.04 -48.67 7.50
C VAL A 389 -42.48 -48.36 7.11
N THR A 390 -43.29 -48.03 8.10
CA THR A 390 -44.68 -47.59 7.98
C THR A 390 -44.73 -46.17 7.38
N PRO A 391 -45.66 -45.85 6.47
CA PRO A 391 -45.74 -44.52 5.87
C PRO A 391 -46.14 -43.45 6.91
N PRO A 392 -45.55 -42.23 6.86
CA PRO A 392 -45.93 -41.14 7.75
C PRO A 392 -47.31 -40.56 7.39
N ALA A 393 -48.02 -40.13 8.42
CA ALA A 393 -49.35 -39.53 8.35
C ALA A 393 -49.36 -38.20 7.56
N PRO A 394 -50.50 -37.83 6.94
CA PRO A 394 -50.62 -36.62 6.13
C PRO A 394 -50.44 -35.34 6.97
N THR A 395 -49.56 -34.47 6.50
CA THR A 395 -49.31 -33.12 7.02
C THR A 395 -50.59 -32.26 6.97
N PRO A 396 -50.98 -31.58 8.06
CA PRO A 396 -52.13 -30.67 8.05
C PRO A 396 -51.88 -29.44 7.17
N ALA A 397 -52.94 -28.99 6.50
CA ALA A 397 -52.94 -27.83 5.61
C ALA A 397 -52.52 -26.54 6.34
N PRO A 398 -51.75 -25.64 5.69
CA PRO A 398 -51.30 -24.40 6.29
C PRO A 398 -52.48 -23.46 6.55
N VAL A 399 -52.58 -22.98 7.79
CA VAL A 399 -53.49 -21.91 8.20
C VAL A 399 -53.05 -20.61 7.54
N ALA A 400 -53.97 -19.95 6.85
CA ALA A 400 -53.74 -18.67 6.20
C ALA A 400 -53.38 -17.59 7.24
N VAL A 401 -52.14 -17.11 7.20
CA VAL A 401 -51.68 -15.96 7.98
C VAL A 401 -52.11 -14.68 7.26
N ALA A 402 -52.78 -13.79 7.98
CA ALA A 402 -53.23 -12.49 7.48
C ALA A 402 -52.04 -11.64 7.00
N PRO A 403 -52.20 -10.84 5.92
CA PRO A 403 -51.13 -10.03 5.36
C PRO A 403 -50.64 -8.98 6.36
N THR A 404 -49.36 -9.04 6.68
CA THR A 404 -48.65 -8.03 7.47
C THR A 404 -48.64 -6.71 6.69
N PRO A 405 -48.99 -5.56 7.30
CA PRO A 405 -48.95 -4.28 6.62
C PRO A 405 -47.53 -3.94 6.13
N PRO A 406 -47.38 -3.28 4.97
CA PRO A 406 -46.08 -2.93 4.42
C PRO A 406 -45.30 -2.02 5.39
N PRO A 407 -43.99 -2.24 5.57
CA PRO A 407 -43.17 -1.41 6.45
C PRO A 407 -43.20 0.05 5.99
N ALA A 408 -43.31 0.96 6.94
CA ALA A 408 -43.34 2.40 6.67
C ALA A 408 -42.07 2.84 5.91
N PRO A 409 -42.18 3.74 4.93
CA PRO A 409 -41.03 4.24 4.17
C PRO A 409 -40.06 4.96 5.11
N VAL A 410 -38.80 4.53 5.10
CA VAL A 410 -37.71 5.21 5.80
C VAL A 410 -37.46 6.54 5.09
N ILE A 411 -37.87 7.64 5.71
CA ILE A 411 -37.62 8.99 5.20
C ILE A 411 -36.17 9.37 5.52
N ILE A 412 -35.27 9.19 4.55
CA ILE A 412 -33.90 9.71 4.62
C ILE A 412 -33.99 11.23 4.42
N SER A 413 -33.49 12.03 5.37
CA SER A 413 -33.45 13.49 5.24
C SER A 413 -32.69 13.92 3.98
N VAL A 414 -33.34 14.66 3.09
CA VAL A 414 -32.83 15.10 1.78
C VAL A 414 -31.48 15.85 1.91
N ASP A 415 -31.25 16.54 3.03
CA ASP A 415 -30.04 17.34 3.27
C ASP A 415 -28.74 16.51 3.43
N LYS A 416 -28.82 15.29 3.98
CA LYS A 416 -27.65 14.38 4.08
C LYS A 416 -27.32 13.69 2.77
N PHE A 417 -28.27 13.61 1.84
CA PHE A 417 -28.07 13.01 0.52
C PHE A 417 -27.22 13.91 -0.39
N ALA A 418 -27.27 15.23 -0.18
CA ALA A 418 -26.54 16.22 -1.00
C ALA A 418 -25.05 16.35 -0.63
N ALA A 419 -24.69 16.12 0.63
CA ALA A 419 -23.31 16.34 1.11
C ALA A 419 -22.32 15.27 0.66
N ASP A 420 -22.80 14.06 0.31
CA ASP A 420 -21.92 12.95 -0.08
C ASP A 420 -22.50 12.14 -1.25
N GLN A 421 -22.14 12.58 -2.46
CA GLN A 421 -22.60 11.97 -3.71
C GLN A 421 -21.95 10.63 -4.02
N ARG A 422 -20.91 10.22 -3.28
CA ARG A 422 -20.10 9.03 -3.60
C ARG A 422 -20.09 7.99 -2.50
N ARG A 423 -20.38 8.34 -1.24
CA ARG A 423 -20.45 7.37 -0.16
C ARG A 423 -21.84 6.82 0.07
N PHE A 424 -21.88 5.59 0.53
CA PHE A 424 -23.06 4.94 1.06
C PHE A 424 -22.71 4.25 2.37
N GLY A 425 -23.65 4.26 3.31
CA GLY A 425 -23.55 3.50 4.55
C GLY A 425 -24.94 3.19 5.07
N ASN A 426 -25.12 1.98 5.57
CA ASN A 426 -26.27 1.56 6.36
C ASN A 426 -25.79 0.92 7.68
N ASP A 427 -26.68 0.22 8.37
CA ASP A 427 -26.42 -0.48 9.63
C ASP A 427 -25.50 -1.72 9.49
N ARG A 428 -25.24 -2.17 8.26
CA ARG A 428 -24.42 -3.36 7.99
C ARG A 428 -23.10 -3.07 7.30
N TYR A 429 -23.11 -2.17 6.31
CA TYR A 429 -21.93 -1.90 5.51
C TYR A 429 -21.86 -0.46 5.03
N ARG A 430 -20.67 -0.08 4.61
CA ARG A 430 -20.39 1.21 3.97
C ARG A 430 -19.35 1.06 2.87
N PHE A 431 -19.39 1.96 1.90
CA PHE A 431 -18.40 2.03 0.82
C PHE A 431 -18.36 3.43 0.20
N GLU A 432 -17.34 3.66 -0.62
CA GLU A 432 -17.22 4.86 -1.46
C GLU A 432 -17.13 4.46 -2.94
N VAL A 433 -17.82 5.19 -3.82
CA VAL A 433 -17.60 5.09 -5.26
C VAL A 433 -16.46 6.04 -5.63
N ALA A 434 -15.32 5.48 -6.03
CA ALA A 434 -14.14 6.24 -6.41
C ALA A 434 -14.41 7.19 -7.59
N ASP A 435 -13.51 8.17 -7.81
CA ASP A 435 -13.50 9.06 -8.98
C ASP A 435 -13.50 8.33 -10.31
N LYS A 436 -13.00 7.09 -10.30
CA LYS A 436 -12.97 6.18 -11.45
C LYS A 436 -14.18 5.23 -11.47
N GLY A 437 -15.24 5.50 -10.72
CA GLY A 437 -16.54 4.83 -10.86
C GLY A 437 -16.61 3.38 -10.35
N PHE A 438 -15.63 2.91 -9.60
CA PHE A 438 -15.64 1.58 -8.97
C PHE A 438 -15.86 1.72 -7.46
N ILE A 439 -16.33 0.66 -6.81
CA ILE A 439 -16.52 0.62 -5.35
C ILE A 439 -15.15 0.44 -4.68
N GLN A 440 -14.84 1.29 -3.71
CA GLN A 440 -13.64 1.23 -2.89
C GLN A 440 -14.01 0.96 -1.42
N ALA A 441 -13.23 0.09 -0.78
CA ALA A 441 -13.26 -0.19 0.66
C ALA A 441 -14.67 -0.52 1.20
N LEU A 442 -15.34 -1.51 0.58
CA LEU A 442 -16.59 -2.04 1.11
C LEU A 442 -16.29 -2.70 2.46
N SER A 443 -16.77 -2.06 3.52
CA SER A 443 -16.48 -2.40 4.91
C SER A 443 -17.75 -2.67 5.70
N THR A 444 -17.65 -3.44 6.78
CA THR A 444 -18.71 -3.57 7.78
C THR A 444 -18.86 -2.26 8.56
N THR A 445 -19.91 -2.15 9.37
CA THR A 445 -20.04 -1.04 10.34
C THR A 445 -18.98 -1.06 11.45
N GLY A 446 -18.27 -2.18 11.63
CA GLY A 446 -17.10 -2.30 12.52
C GLY A 446 -15.77 -1.98 11.84
N ASP A 447 -15.79 -1.29 10.70
CA ASP A 447 -14.63 -0.78 9.96
C ASP A 447 -13.75 -1.88 9.32
N GLU A 448 -14.17 -3.14 9.34
CA GLU A 448 -13.47 -4.23 8.66
C GLU A 448 -13.73 -4.17 7.15
N VAL A 449 -12.70 -3.90 6.36
CA VAL A 449 -12.77 -3.88 4.89
C VAL A 449 -12.88 -5.31 4.37
N LEU A 450 -14.02 -5.65 3.78
CA LEU A 450 -14.29 -6.97 3.20
C LEU A 450 -13.84 -7.07 1.73
N VAL A 451 -14.07 -6.00 0.96
CA VAL A 451 -13.72 -5.90 -0.46
C VAL A 451 -12.94 -4.61 -0.68
N GLU A 452 -11.67 -4.74 -1.10
CA GLU A 452 -10.79 -3.60 -1.39
C GLU A 452 -11.34 -2.77 -2.55
N SER A 453 -11.71 -3.47 -3.62
CA SER A 453 -12.30 -2.86 -4.79
C SER A 453 -13.27 -3.80 -5.51
N ALA A 454 -14.36 -3.25 -6.04
CA ALA A 454 -15.27 -3.97 -6.91
C ALA A 454 -15.69 -3.10 -8.09
N ALA A 455 -15.95 -3.75 -9.22
CA ALA A 455 -16.45 -3.12 -10.43
C ALA A 455 -15.48 -2.21 -11.20
N GLY A 456 -14.17 -2.37 -10.93
CA GLY A 456 -13.12 -1.86 -11.81
C GLY A 456 -12.96 -2.71 -13.06
N ILE A 457 -12.75 -2.06 -14.21
CA ILE A 457 -12.41 -2.72 -15.49
C ILE A 457 -10.93 -2.53 -15.83
N SER A 458 -10.27 -3.64 -16.18
CA SER A 458 -8.95 -3.70 -16.82
C SER A 458 -9.07 -4.38 -18.18
N LEU A 459 -8.35 -3.88 -19.18
CA LEU A 459 -8.22 -4.48 -20.50
C LEU A 459 -6.94 -5.32 -20.55
N GLN A 460 -7.09 -6.62 -20.75
CA GLN A 460 -5.97 -7.55 -20.83
C GLN A 460 -5.91 -8.17 -22.23
N GLY A 461 -4.80 -7.97 -22.91
CA GLY A 461 -4.49 -8.62 -24.17
C GLY A 461 -3.64 -9.86 -23.94
N SER A 462 -3.75 -10.85 -24.82
CA SER A 462 -2.80 -11.95 -24.87
C SER A 462 -2.38 -12.30 -26.28
N TYR A 463 -1.14 -12.75 -26.43
CA TYR A 463 -0.60 -13.24 -27.71
C TYR A 463 0.30 -14.45 -27.46
N VAL A 464 0.46 -15.31 -28.46
CA VAL A 464 1.40 -16.43 -28.39
C VAL A 464 2.74 -15.93 -28.94
N GLY A 465 3.79 -15.96 -28.12
CA GLY A 465 5.13 -15.59 -28.54
C GLY A 465 5.74 -16.60 -29.50
N THR A 466 6.87 -16.26 -30.11
CA THR A 466 7.68 -17.19 -30.93
C THR A 466 8.19 -18.39 -30.13
N ASP A 467 8.19 -18.29 -28.80
CA ASP A 467 8.50 -19.36 -27.84
C ASP A 467 7.30 -20.30 -27.58
N GLY A 468 6.17 -20.11 -28.24
CA GLY A 468 4.94 -20.87 -28.05
C GLY A 468 4.21 -20.56 -26.73
N ARG A 469 4.70 -19.61 -25.92
CA ARG A 469 4.09 -19.25 -24.64
C ARG A 469 3.10 -18.11 -24.81
N ARG A 470 1.96 -18.20 -24.12
CA ARG A 470 0.99 -17.09 -24.06
C ARG A 470 1.55 -15.98 -23.17
N LYS A 471 1.74 -14.79 -23.74
CA LYS A 471 2.18 -13.58 -23.05
C LYS A 471 0.97 -12.66 -22.87
N TRP A 472 0.83 -12.12 -21.66
CA TRP A 472 -0.23 -11.18 -21.30
C TRP A 472 0.32 -9.76 -21.31
N PHE A 473 -0.50 -8.80 -21.74
CA PHE A 473 -0.15 -7.39 -21.68
C PHE A 473 -1.37 -6.56 -21.25
N ASN A 474 -1.13 -5.54 -20.44
CA ASN A 474 -2.16 -4.57 -20.07
C ASN A 474 -2.37 -3.63 -21.26
N VAL A 475 -3.62 -3.42 -21.65
CA VAL A 475 -4.00 -2.53 -22.76
C VAL A 475 -4.65 -1.24 -22.27
N GLY A 476 -5.00 -1.22 -21.00
CA GLY A 476 -5.61 -0.07 -20.36
C GLY A 476 -6.59 -0.45 -19.26
N GLY A 477 -7.24 0.53 -18.67
CA GLY A 477 -8.22 0.30 -17.61
C GLY A 477 -8.31 1.47 -16.64
N VAL A 478 -8.68 1.17 -15.41
CA VAL A 478 -8.93 2.15 -14.34
C VAL A 478 -7.78 3.14 -14.11
N ASP A 479 -6.54 2.71 -14.34
CA ASP A 479 -5.32 3.50 -14.14
C ASP A 479 -5.02 4.47 -15.30
N ASP A 480 -5.75 4.38 -16.41
CA ASP A 480 -5.49 5.23 -17.58
C ASP A 480 -6.04 6.64 -17.39
N ALA A 481 -5.31 7.62 -17.93
CA ALA A 481 -5.76 9.02 -18.00
C ALA A 481 -7.05 9.17 -18.83
N GLY A 482 -7.23 8.33 -19.86
CA GLY A 482 -8.43 8.30 -20.69
C GLY A 482 -9.64 7.63 -20.03
N TYR A 483 -9.49 7.04 -18.85
CA TYR A 483 -10.58 6.44 -18.10
C TYR A 483 -11.28 7.54 -17.27
N VAL A 484 -12.47 7.93 -17.70
CA VAL A 484 -13.28 8.97 -17.06
C VAL A 484 -14.60 8.37 -16.61
N ALA A 485 -14.96 8.55 -15.33
CA ALA A 485 -16.23 8.11 -14.79
C ALA A 485 -17.09 9.30 -14.37
N THR A 486 -18.40 9.14 -14.54
CA THR A 486 -19.43 10.02 -13.99
C THR A 486 -20.29 9.19 -13.06
N VAL A 487 -20.56 9.70 -11.86
CA VAL A 487 -21.32 9.00 -10.81
C VAL A 487 -22.55 9.83 -10.49
N LYS A 488 -23.72 9.21 -10.55
CA LYS A 488 -25.00 9.82 -10.15
C LYS A 488 -25.64 8.98 -9.07
N LYS A 489 -25.71 9.53 -7.86
CA LYS A 489 -26.46 8.94 -6.75
C LYS A 489 -27.92 9.35 -6.84
N SER A 490 -28.83 8.38 -6.77
CA SER A 490 -30.28 8.59 -6.75
C SER A 490 -30.96 7.60 -5.79
N VAL A 491 -32.25 7.79 -5.52
CA VAL A 491 -33.07 6.80 -4.82
C VAL A 491 -34.11 6.28 -5.81
N GLN A 492 -34.12 4.98 -6.05
CA GLN A 492 -35.05 4.33 -6.98
C GLN A 492 -35.78 3.22 -6.23
N ALA A 493 -37.12 3.24 -6.25
CA ALA A 493 -37.96 2.28 -5.53
C ALA A 493 -37.57 2.10 -4.04
N GLY A 494 -37.16 3.18 -3.37
CA GLY A 494 -36.76 3.15 -1.96
C GLY A 494 -35.34 2.63 -1.68
N VAL A 495 -34.58 2.27 -2.72
CA VAL A 495 -33.19 1.80 -2.63
C VAL A 495 -32.24 2.91 -3.10
N THR A 496 -31.12 3.10 -2.41
CA THR A 496 -30.07 4.02 -2.90
C THR A 496 -29.34 3.38 -4.06
N VAL A 497 -29.26 4.11 -5.16
CA VAL A 497 -28.69 3.66 -6.43
C VAL A 497 -27.57 4.59 -6.87
N PHE A 498 -26.44 4.04 -7.29
CA PHE A 498 -25.38 4.77 -7.98
C PHE A 498 -25.35 4.35 -9.44
N ASP A 499 -25.70 5.26 -10.34
CA ASP A 499 -25.54 5.09 -11.77
C ASP A 499 -24.18 5.65 -12.18
N VAL A 500 -23.31 4.77 -12.66
CA VAL A 500 -21.95 5.09 -13.09
C VAL A 500 -21.84 4.94 -14.59
N LYS A 501 -21.40 5.98 -15.28
CA LYS A 501 -21.00 5.88 -16.69
C LYS A 501 -19.51 6.13 -16.81
N VAL A 502 -18.80 5.14 -17.33
CA VAL A 502 -17.37 5.17 -17.65
C VAL A 502 -17.20 5.28 -19.16
N THR A 503 -16.33 6.19 -19.56
CA THR A 503 -15.86 6.33 -20.94
C THR A 503 -14.35 6.12 -20.97
N HIS A 504 -13.91 5.34 -21.95
CA HIS A 504 -12.51 5.05 -22.23
C HIS A 504 -12.32 4.98 -23.77
N PRO A 505 -11.15 5.33 -24.34
CA PRO A 505 -10.93 5.25 -25.78
C PRO A 505 -11.20 3.87 -26.41
N ARG A 506 -11.22 2.81 -25.58
CA ARG A 506 -11.45 1.43 -26.00
C ARG A 506 -12.76 0.79 -25.54
N PHE A 507 -13.57 1.48 -24.74
CA PHE A 507 -14.88 0.97 -24.31
C PHE A 507 -15.73 2.04 -23.65
N GLU A 508 -17.03 1.80 -23.61
CA GLU A 508 -17.95 2.42 -22.65
C GLU A 508 -18.47 1.37 -21.69
N LEU A 509 -18.78 1.81 -20.47
CA LEU A 509 -19.30 0.94 -19.44
C LEU A 509 -20.33 1.71 -18.61
N THR A 510 -21.55 1.18 -18.56
CA THR A 510 -22.61 1.72 -17.69
C THR A 510 -22.83 0.72 -16.56
N GLN A 511 -22.74 1.19 -15.32
CA GLN A 511 -22.95 0.37 -14.14
C GLN A 511 -24.04 0.97 -13.25
N THR A 512 -24.77 0.11 -12.57
CA THR A 512 -25.74 0.50 -11.55
C THR A 512 -25.45 -0.31 -10.29
N PHE A 513 -25.16 0.40 -9.19
CA PHE A 513 -25.01 -0.18 -7.85
C PHE A 513 -26.29 0.04 -7.06
N SER A 514 -27.03 -1.03 -6.79
CA SER A 514 -28.24 -0.99 -5.95
C SER A 514 -27.88 -1.43 -4.54
N CYS A 515 -27.98 -0.51 -3.58
CA CYS A 515 -27.54 -0.70 -2.20
C CYS A 515 -28.67 -1.28 -1.35
N LEU A 516 -28.78 -2.61 -1.30
CA LEU A 516 -29.80 -3.33 -0.53
C LEU A 516 -29.39 -3.41 0.95
N PRO A 517 -30.30 -3.76 1.88
CA PRO A 517 -29.99 -3.80 3.31
C PRO A 517 -28.79 -4.70 3.67
N GLY A 518 -28.66 -5.87 3.06
CA GLY A 518 -27.59 -6.85 3.35
C GLY A 518 -26.68 -7.19 2.17
N SER A 519 -26.79 -6.45 1.07
CA SER A 519 -26.04 -6.77 -0.15
C SER A 519 -25.96 -5.58 -1.09
N ILE A 520 -25.04 -5.67 -2.05
CA ILE A 520 -24.93 -4.71 -3.15
C ILE A 520 -25.12 -5.47 -4.45
N LYS A 521 -26.16 -5.11 -5.20
CA LYS A 521 -26.38 -5.65 -6.55
C LYS A 521 -25.71 -4.74 -7.57
N VAL A 522 -24.87 -5.32 -8.41
CA VAL A 522 -24.14 -4.63 -9.48
C VAL A 522 -24.64 -5.13 -10.82
N SER A 523 -25.14 -4.21 -11.64
CA SER A 523 -25.41 -4.46 -13.07
C SER A 523 -24.43 -3.64 -13.89
N ALA A 524 -23.69 -4.27 -14.80
CA ALA A 524 -22.68 -3.63 -15.61
C ALA A 524 -22.89 -3.99 -17.08
N LYS A 525 -23.12 -2.98 -17.93
CA LYS A 525 -23.23 -3.10 -19.38
C LYS A 525 -21.97 -2.57 -20.04
N PHE A 526 -21.19 -3.47 -20.63
CA PHE A 526 -19.97 -3.17 -21.36
C PHE A 526 -20.27 -2.92 -22.83
N THR A 527 -19.63 -1.93 -23.45
CA THR A 527 -19.74 -1.63 -24.88
C THR A 527 -18.32 -1.50 -25.44
N PRO A 528 -17.81 -2.50 -26.17
CA PRO A 528 -16.46 -2.45 -26.71
C PRO A 528 -16.32 -1.36 -27.77
N ILE A 529 -15.20 -0.63 -27.75
CA ILE A 529 -14.83 0.33 -28.80
C ILE A 529 -13.44 -0.07 -29.28
N ASN A 530 -13.34 -0.71 -30.46
CA ASN A 530 -12.04 -1.07 -31.04
C ASN A 530 -11.12 -1.88 -30.09
N LEU A 531 -11.61 -3.05 -29.63
CA LEU A 531 -10.81 -4.00 -28.84
C LEU A 531 -9.79 -4.80 -29.69
N ARG A 532 -9.52 -4.36 -30.92
CA ARG A 532 -8.53 -5.00 -31.79
C ARG A 532 -7.15 -4.42 -31.49
N ASP A 533 -6.19 -5.30 -31.22
CA ASP A 533 -4.77 -4.98 -31.15
C ASP A 533 -4.02 -5.86 -32.16
N PRO A 534 -3.05 -5.33 -32.91
CA PRO A 534 -2.26 -6.11 -33.85
C PRO A 534 -1.57 -7.34 -33.22
N ARG A 535 -1.34 -7.33 -31.90
CA ARG A 535 -0.72 -8.44 -31.17
C ARG A 535 -1.70 -9.57 -30.86
N GLY A 536 -2.99 -9.30 -30.69
CA GLY A 536 -3.95 -10.32 -30.30
C GLY A 536 -5.28 -9.78 -29.75
N VAL A 537 -6.12 -10.70 -29.29
CA VAL A 537 -7.45 -10.39 -28.74
C VAL A 537 -7.31 -9.74 -27.36
N ILE A 538 -8.11 -8.70 -27.13
CA ILE A 538 -8.24 -8.03 -25.83
C ILE A 538 -9.52 -8.51 -25.17
N ALA A 539 -9.41 -8.96 -23.92
CA ALA A 539 -10.55 -9.17 -23.04
C ALA A 539 -10.67 -8.00 -22.06
N ALA A 540 -11.90 -7.62 -21.72
CA ALA A 540 -12.13 -6.73 -20.58
C ALA A 540 -12.40 -7.59 -19.34
N VAL A 541 -11.73 -7.27 -18.24
CA VAL A 541 -11.79 -8.00 -16.97
C VAL A 541 -12.42 -7.09 -15.94
N HIS A 542 -13.56 -7.50 -15.43
CA HIS A 542 -14.29 -6.82 -14.37
C HIS A 542 -14.14 -7.61 -13.08
N SER A 543 -13.68 -6.99 -11.99
CA SER A 543 -13.23 -7.74 -10.81
C SER A 543 -13.93 -7.33 -9.51
N VAL A 544 -14.00 -8.30 -8.59
CA VAL A 544 -14.30 -8.12 -7.17
C VAL A 544 -13.06 -8.61 -6.43
N ARG A 545 -12.33 -7.70 -5.80
CA ARG A 545 -11.07 -7.96 -5.11
C ARG A 545 -11.28 -7.91 -3.60
N LEU A 546 -11.10 -9.05 -2.96
CA LEU A 546 -11.29 -9.20 -1.52
C LEU A 546 -10.10 -8.61 -0.76
N SER A 547 -10.37 -8.15 0.47
CA SER A 547 -9.31 -7.79 1.41
C SER A 547 -8.65 -9.05 1.98
N PRO A 548 -7.34 -9.25 1.77
CA PRO A 548 -6.62 -10.37 2.36
C PRO A 548 -6.72 -10.40 3.90
N VAL A 549 -6.85 -9.23 4.52
CA VAL A 549 -6.89 -9.07 5.98
C VAL A 549 -8.22 -9.55 6.56
N ALA A 550 -9.31 -9.47 5.80
CA ALA A 550 -10.63 -9.93 6.23
C ALA A 550 -10.83 -11.43 6.01
N LEU A 551 -10.03 -12.09 5.16
CA LEU A 551 -10.14 -13.52 4.91
C LEU A 551 -9.78 -14.34 6.15
N ASN A 552 -10.54 -15.41 6.39
CA ASN A 552 -10.17 -16.42 7.35
C ASN A 552 -9.11 -17.36 6.73
N PRO A 553 -7.85 -17.36 7.23
CA PRO A 553 -6.76 -18.12 6.61
C PRO A 553 -6.98 -19.64 6.68
N SER A 554 -7.85 -20.11 7.58
CA SER A 554 -8.15 -21.54 7.75
C SER A 554 -9.22 -22.08 6.81
N GLN A 555 -9.92 -21.22 6.04
CA GLN A 555 -11.06 -21.63 5.23
C GLN A 555 -10.91 -21.17 3.78
N ARG A 556 -11.03 -22.12 2.85
CA ARG A 556 -10.94 -21.87 1.40
C ARG A 556 -12.25 -21.32 0.84
N MET A 557 -12.15 -20.60 -0.28
CA MET A 557 -13.30 -20.24 -1.12
C MET A 557 -14.12 -21.48 -1.46
N GLN A 558 -15.43 -21.40 -1.25
CA GLN A 558 -16.40 -22.40 -1.69
C GLN A 558 -17.07 -21.94 -2.98
N ALA A 559 -17.16 -22.86 -3.93
CA ALA A 559 -17.51 -22.52 -5.29
C ALA A 559 -18.78 -23.31 -5.71
N ALA A 560 -19.94 -22.66 -5.85
CA ALA A 560 -21.17 -23.25 -6.37
C ALA A 560 -21.48 -22.79 -7.82
N ALA A 561 -22.44 -23.39 -8.52
CA ALA A 561 -22.66 -23.13 -9.96
C ALA A 561 -22.86 -21.63 -10.30
N ASP A 562 -23.50 -20.89 -9.41
CA ASP A 562 -23.94 -19.50 -9.56
C ASP A 562 -23.35 -18.55 -8.50
N SER A 563 -22.44 -19.03 -7.66
CA SER A 563 -21.92 -18.25 -6.54
C SER A 563 -20.56 -18.69 -6.03
N PHE A 564 -19.85 -17.75 -5.41
CA PHE A 564 -18.62 -17.96 -4.67
C PHE A 564 -18.83 -17.48 -3.23
N THR A 565 -18.48 -18.30 -2.26
CA THR A 565 -18.55 -17.95 -0.83
C THR A 565 -17.16 -17.91 -0.24
N TYR A 566 -16.88 -16.83 0.47
CA TYR A 566 -15.62 -16.55 1.14
C TYR A 566 -15.88 -16.46 2.64
N ALA A 567 -15.09 -17.20 3.41
CA ALA A 567 -15.11 -17.10 4.85
C ALA A 567 -14.28 -15.90 5.28
N MET A 568 -14.95 -14.86 5.80
CA MET A 568 -14.31 -13.69 6.39
C MET A 568 -14.29 -13.80 7.92
N LYS A 569 -13.49 -12.97 8.59
CA LYS A 569 -13.50 -12.86 10.06
C LYS A 569 -14.84 -12.34 10.57
N ALA A 570 -15.42 -11.35 9.86
CA ALA A 570 -16.77 -10.84 10.14
C ALA A 570 -17.93 -11.82 9.86
N GLY A 571 -17.70 -12.87 9.07
CA GLY A 571 -18.75 -13.80 8.65
C GLY A 571 -18.61 -14.23 7.20
N LYS A 572 -19.66 -14.77 6.58
CA LYS A 572 -19.59 -15.22 5.18
C LYS A 572 -19.89 -14.08 4.22
N LEU A 573 -18.98 -13.82 3.28
CA LEU A 573 -19.24 -12.98 2.13
C LEU A 573 -19.55 -13.87 0.92
N ALA A 574 -20.64 -13.60 0.21
CA ALA A 574 -21.01 -14.35 -0.99
C ALA A 574 -21.11 -13.43 -2.21
N VAL A 575 -20.59 -13.90 -3.34
CA VAL A 575 -20.72 -13.27 -4.65
C VAL A 575 -21.55 -14.19 -5.52
N SER A 576 -22.83 -13.87 -5.73
CA SER A 576 -23.73 -14.59 -6.64
C SER A 576 -23.84 -13.87 -7.98
N PHE A 577 -24.04 -14.60 -9.07
CA PHE A 577 -24.07 -14.03 -10.42
C PHE A 577 -25.09 -14.74 -11.33
N ASP A 578 -25.54 -14.04 -12.37
CA ASP A 578 -26.47 -14.59 -13.36
C ASP A 578 -25.75 -15.60 -14.30
N THR A 579 -26.20 -16.85 -14.28
CA THR A 579 -25.60 -17.95 -15.06
C THR A 579 -26.05 -18.01 -16.53
N THR A 580 -26.98 -17.13 -16.94
CA THR A 580 -27.52 -17.09 -18.31
C THR A 580 -26.42 -16.81 -19.33
N PHE A 581 -25.56 -15.84 -19.04
CA PHE A 581 -24.47 -15.42 -19.93
C PHE A 581 -23.07 -15.67 -19.37
N TRP A 582 -22.99 -16.11 -18.11
CA TRP A 582 -21.73 -16.28 -17.39
C TRP A 582 -21.62 -17.69 -16.80
N VAL A 583 -20.47 -18.32 -17.00
CA VAL A 583 -20.20 -19.65 -16.45
C VAL A 583 -18.72 -19.80 -16.12
N ARG A 584 -18.42 -20.75 -15.24
CA ARG A 584 -17.04 -21.18 -15.01
C ARG A 584 -16.48 -21.83 -16.26
N ASP A 585 -15.24 -21.51 -16.58
CA ASP A 585 -14.49 -22.08 -17.71
C ASP A 585 -15.02 -21.81 -19.12
N GLY A 586 -16.04 -20.96 -19.29
CA GLY A 586 -16.49 -20.45 -20.60
C GLY A 586 -17.08 -21.51 -21.56
N ILE A 587 -17.69 -22.56 -21.02
CA ILE A 587 -18.31 -23.64 -21.81
C ILE A 587 -19.54 -23.10 -22.58
N ASP A 588 -19.79 -23.61 -23.79
CA ASP A 588 -20.95 -23.29 -24.63
C ASP A 588 -21.09 -21.81 -25.05
N GLY A 589 -19.97 -21.12 -25.26
CA GLY A 589 -19.95 -19.74 -25.77
C GLY A 589 -20.35 -18.68 -24.73
N ARG A 590 -20.55 -19.06 -23.47
CA ARG A 590 -20.80 -18.12 -22.37
C ARG A 590 -19.50 -17.44 -21.93
N GLN A 591 -19.64 -16.27 -21.31
CA GLN A 591 -18.51 -15.53 -20.74
C GLN A 591 -17.89 -16.29 -19.57
N THR A 592 -16.58 -16.14 -19.38
CA THR A 592 -15.83 -16.88 -18.34
C THR A 592 -15.76 -16.09 -17.04
N ILE A 593 -15.99 -16.78 -15.93
CA ILE A 593 -15.67 -16.29 -14.59
C ILE A 593 -14.53 -17.10 -14.00
N ILE A 594 -13.53 -16.39 -13.47
CA ILE A 594 -12.41 -16.97 -12.74
C ILE A 594 -12.49 -16.48 -11.30
N ALA A 595 -12.56 -17.38 -10.34
CA ALA A 595 -12.49 -17.03 -8.93
C ALA A 595 -11.32 -17.72 -8.25
N GLY A 596 -10.67 -17.01 -7.34
CA GLY A 596 -9.56 -17.50 -6.54
C GLY A 596 -9.63 -16.94 -5.13
N GLU A 597 -8.55 -17.13 -4.37
CA GLU A 597 -8.49 -16.73 -2.96
C GLU A 597 -8.64 -15.21 -2.76
N ASN A 598 -8.23 -14.41 -3.76
CA ASN A 598 -8.28 -12.95 -3.71
C ASN A 598 -9.55 -12.34 -4.32
N GLY A 599 -10.54 -13.15 -4.71
CA GLY A 599 -11.82 -12.70 -5.23
C GLY A 599 -12.21 -13.31 -6.57
N ALA A 600 -12.98 -12.57 -7.37
CA ALA A 600 -13.56 -13.04 -8.62
C ALA A 600 -13.32 -12.06 -9.77
N ALA A 601 -13.12 -12.60 -10.97
CA ALA A 601 -12.88 -11.87 -12.20
C ALA A 601 -13.83 -12.37 -13.30
N PHE A 602 -14.57 -11.43 -13.89
CA PHE A 602 -15.55 -11.62 -14.95
C PHE A 602 -14.92 -11.16 -16.27
N HIS A 603 -14.67 -12.09 -17.18
CA HIS A 603 -14.07 -11.81 -18.49
C HIS A 603 -15.15 -11.52 -19.54
N PHE A 604 -15.20 -10.29 -20.01
CA PHE A 604 -15.94 -9.91 -21.22
C PHE A 604 -15.11 -10.24 -22.45
N THR A 605 -15.65 -11.12 -23.29
CA THR A 605 -15.24 -11.30 -24.68
C THR A 605 -16.11 -10.44 -25.58
N GLU A 606 -15.54 -9.95 -26.69
CA GLU A 606 -16.27 -9.19 -27.70
C GLU A 606 -17.42 -10.06 -28.25
N SER A 607 -18.66 -9.69 -27.92
CA SER A 607 -19.85 -10.36 -28.43
C SER A 607 -20.73 -9.35 -29.17
N ASN A 608 -21.20 -9.77 -30.34
CA ASN A 608 -22.18 -9.03 -31.13
C ASN A 608 -23.60 -9.13 -30.53
N GLU A 609 -23.80 -9.98 -29.52
CA GLU A 609 -25.07 -10.09 -28.80
C GLU A 609 -25.07 -9.12 -27.61
N PRO A 610 -25.87 -8.03 -27.63
CA PRO A 610 -25.83 -7.00 -26.58
C PRO A 610 -26.08 -7.53 -25.17
N ASN A 611 -26.85 -8.62 -25.05
CA ASN A 611 -27.19 -9.25 -23.78
C ASN A 611 -25.97 -9.93 -23.14
N ARG A 612 -25.02 -10.45 -23.93
CA ARG A 612 -23.76 -11.05 -23.42
C ARG A 612 -22.76 -10.03 -22.90
N ASN A 613 -23.01 -8.75 -23.15
CA ASN A 613 -22.21 -7.66 -22.63
C ASN A 613 -22.81 -7.07 -21.34
N THR A 614 -23.84 -7.71 -20.78
CA THR A 614 -24.42 -7.34 -19.49
C THR A 614 -24.02 -8.36 -18.43
N LEU A 615 -23.39 -7.87 -17.36
CA LEU A 615 -23.06 -8.63 -16.16
C LEU A 615 -24.01 -8.21 -15.05
N SER A 616 -24.57 -9.17 -14.32
CA SER A 616 -25.31 -8.92 -13.08
C SER A 616 -24.77 -9.86 -12.00
N TYR A 617 -24.31 -9.28 -10.89
CA TYR A 617 -23.90 -10.03 -9.71
C TYR A 617 -24.30 -9.29 -8.44
N GLU A 618 -24.31 -10.01 -7.32
CA GLU A 618 -24.67 -9.48 -6.02
C GLU A 618 -23.61 -9.88 -4.99
N VAL A 619 -23.14 -8.91 -4.22
CA VAL A 619 -22.21 -9.12 -3.11
C VAL A 619 -23.02 -9.07 -1.83
N SER A 620 -23.27 -10.23 -1.24
CA SER A 620 -23.90 -10.36 0.09
C SER A 620 -22.84 -10.19 1.17
N VAL A 621 -23.04 -9.21 2.05
CA VAL A 621 -22.16 -8.93 3.18
C VAL A 621 -22.61 -9.70 4.42
N PRO A 622 -21.68 -10.08 5.31
CA PRO A 622 -21.96 -10.84 6.53
C PRO A 622 -22.92 -10.15 7.51
#